data_AF-A0EE84-F1
#
_entry.id   AF-A0EE84-F1
#
_cell.length_a   1.000
_cell.length_b   1.000
_cell.length_c   1.000
_cell.angle_alpha   90.00
_cell.angle_beta   90.00
_cell.angle_gamma   90.00
#
_symmetry.space_group_name_H-M   'P 1'
#
loop_
_entity.id
_entity.type
_entity.pdbx_description
1 polymer ?
#
loop_
_entity_poly.entity_id
_entity_poly.type
_entity_poly.pdbx_seq_one_letter_code
_entity_poly.pdbx_strand_id
1 'polypeptide(L)'
;MESAFIFGCLFGMGIRMTVSRVIRQPFLFKCHQYPKYMLLTGIAFSGFDWIRRLSLETLCEKEELQEFLVRTARINQLATGAESVGDYKKEFIQIAVDEHIY
;
A
#
# COMPACT_ATOMS: atom_id res chain seq x y z
N MET A 1 -6.97 17.08 -3.72
CA MET A 1 -7.64 17.27 -2.42
C MET A 1 -8.95 18.02 -2.57
N GLU A 2 -9.00 19.11 -3.35
CA GLU A 2 -10.20 19.95 -3.50
C GLU A 2 -11.44 19.18 -3.98
N SER A 3 -11.30 18.23 -4.91
CA SER A 3 -12.41 17.40 -5.39
C SER A 3 -13.01 16.52 -4.29
N ALA A 4 -12.19 15.87 -3.46
CA ALA A 4 -12.65 15.02 -2.37
C ALA A 4 -13.40 15.82 -1.30
N PHE A 5 -12.95 17.04 -1.02
CA PHE A 5 -13.65 17.96 -0.13
C PHE A 5 -15.03 18.34 -0.67
N ILE A 6 -15.13 18.72 -1.95
CA ILE A 6 -16.41 19.06 -2.59
C ILE A 6 -17.37 17.87 -2.57
N PHE A 7 -16.90 16.65 -2.90
CA PHE A 7 -17.70 15.44 -2.81
C PHE A 7 -18.19 15.18 -1.39
N GLY A 8 -17.32 15.34 -0.38
CA GLY A 8 -17.70 15.23 1.02
C GLY A 8 -18.78 16.25 1.39
N CYS A 9 -18.64 17.51 0.99
CA CYS A 9 -19.67 18.53 1.24
C CYS A 9 -21.03 18.19 0.63
N LEU A 10 -21.05 17.73 -0.63
CA LEU A 10 -22.29 17.29 -1.29
C LEU A 10 -22.91 16.09 -0.57
N PHE A 11 -22.08 15.15 -0.10
CA PHE A 11 -22.53 14.01 0.70
C PHE A 11 -23.16 14.46 2.03
N GLY A 12 -22.54 15.40 2.75
CA GLY A 12 -23.10 15.99 3.97
C GLY A 12 -24.43 16.70 3.76
N MET A 13 -24.59 17.41 2.65
CA MET A 13 -25.88 17.99 2.25
C MET A 13 -26.94 16.90 2.03
N GLY A 14 -26.57 15.82 1.34
CA GLY A 14 -27.45 14.66 1.12
C GLY A 14 -27.87 13.96 2.42
N ILE A 15 -26.96 13.80 3.38
CA ILE A 15 -27.29 13.27 4.72
C ILE A 15 -28.34 14.15 5.39
N ARG A 16 -28.14 15.46 5.42
CA ARG A 16 -29.08 16.38 6.08
C ARG A 16 -30.46 16.37 5.42
N MET A 17 -30.51 16.30 4.09
CA MET A 17 -31.77 16.16 3.33
C MET A 17 -32.49 14.86 3.67
N THR A 18 -31.75 13.76 3.74
CA THR A 18 -32.29 12.43 4.08
C THR A 18 -32.86 12.45 5.51
N VAL A 19 -32.12 13.03 6.47
CA VAL A 19 -32.60 13.19 7.85
C VAL A 19 -33.87 14.05 7.90
N SER A 20 -33.95 15.17 7.18
CA SER A 20 -35.18 15.96 7.10
C SER A 20 -36.35 15.15 6.56
N ARG A 21 -36.12 14.31 5.54
CA ARG A 21 -37.15 13.45 4.95
C ARG A 21 -37.64 12.38 5.93
N VAL A 22 -36.74 11.75 6.67
CA VAL A 22 -37.07 10.74 7.70
C VAL A 22 -37.92 11.35 8.82
N ILE A 23 -37.59 12.57 9.26
CA ILE A 23 -38.31 13.28 10.34
C ILE A 23 -39.55 14.01 9.80
N ARG A 24 -39.87 13.89 8.49
CA ARG A 24 -40.97 14.60 7.80
C ARG A 24 -40.94 16.12 7.99
N GLN A 25 -39.74 16.69 8.12
CA GLN A 25 -39.55 18.14 8.16
C GLN A 25 -39.25 18.68 6.76
N PRO A 26 -39.68 19.91 6.44
CA PRO A 26 -39.29 20.55 5.20
C PRO A 26 -37.76 20.68 5.15
N PHE A 27 -37.17 20.54 3.96
CA PHE A 27 -35.72 20.45 3.80
C PHE A 27 -35.00 21.63 4.48
N LEU A 28 -35.54 22.84 4.39
CA LEU A 28 -34.93 24.06 4.90
C LEU A 28 -35.37 24.42 6.34
N PHE A 29 -36.00 23.52 7.10
CA PHE A 29 -36.46 23.82 8.47
C PHE A 29 -35.33 24.26 9.42
N LYS A 30 -34.11 23.73 9.23
CA LYS A 30 -32.90 24.13 9.98
C LYS A 30 -31.73 24.37 9.03
N CYS A 31 -31.83 25.41 8.19
CA CYS A 31 -30.78 25.78 7.21
C CYS A 31 -29.37 25.88 7.81
N HIS A 32 -29.24 26.44 9.02
CA HIS A 32 -27.95 26.61 9.70
C HIS A 32 -27.23 25.29 10.03
N GLN A 33 -27.92 24.15 9.99
CA GLN A 33 -27.30 22.85 10.20
C GLN A 33 -26.61 22.32 8.93
N TYR A 34 -27.06 22.71 7.73
CA TYR A 34 -26.49 22.22 6.47
C TYR A 34 -24.98 22.49 6.36
N PRO A 35 -24.49 23.72 6.60
CA PRO A 35 -23.05 23.99 6.56
C PRO A 35 -22.24 23.13 7.53
N LYS A 36 -22.80 22.79 8.71
CA LYS A 36 -22.13 21.95 9.70
C LYS A 36 -21.91 20.53 9.17
N TYR A 37 -22.94 19.92 8.59
CA TYR A 37 -22.82 18.59 7.99
C TYR A 37 -21.92 18.60 6.75
N MET A 38 -22.02 19.62 5.90
CA MET A 38 -21.16 19.78 4.72
C MET A 38 -19.68 19.88 5.09
N LEU A 39 -19.33 20.72 6.08
CA LEU A 39 -17.96 20.86 6.55
C LEU A 39 -17.43 19.58 7.20
N LEU A 40 -18.23 18.97 8.08
CA LEU A 40 -17.79 17.79 8.83
C LEU A 40 -17.51 16.60 7.92
N THR A 41 -18.38 16.38 6.93
CA THR A 41 -18.18 15.33 5.91
C THR A 41 -17.12 15.70 4.88
N GLY A 42 -16.99 16.98 4.50
CA GLY A 42 -15.90 17.47 3.65
C GLY A 42 -14.52 17.21 4.25
N ILE A 43 -14.34 17.53 5.54
CA ILE A 43 -13.09 17.27 6.27
C ILE A 43 -12.84 15.76 6.37
N ALA A 44 -13.86 14.97 6.72
CA ALA A 44 -13.73 13.52 6.82
C ALA A 44 -13.30 12.86 5.50
N PHE A 45 -13.90 13.24 4.38
CA PHE A 45 -13.53 12.74 3.05
C PHE A 45 -12.13 13.18 2.64
N SER A 46 -11.73 14.41 2.97
CA SER A 46 -10.37 14.90 2.70
C SER A 46 -9.33 14.13 3.51
N GLY A 47 -9.61 13.87 4.79
CA GLY A 47 -8.77 13.04 5.65
C GLY A 47 -8.69 11.59 5.14
N PHE A 48 -9.82 11.03 4.69
CA PHE A 48 -9.84 9.70 4.09
C PHE A 48 -9.01 9.62 2.80
N ASP A 49 -9.12 10.59 1.89
CA ASP A 49 -8.28 10.61 0.67
C ASP A 49 -6.80 10.78 1.01
N TRP A 50 -6.46 11.55 2.05
CA TRP A 50 -5.08 11.67 2.52
C TRP A 50 -4.55 10.35 3.08
N ILE A 51 -5.29 9.68 3.97
CA ILE A 51 -4.92 8.36 4.50
C ILE A 51 -4.79 7.34 3.36
N ARG A 52 -5.71 7.37 2.40
CA ARG A 52 -5.67 6.48 1.22
C ARG A 52 -4.38 6.66 0.43
N ARG A 53 -3.94 7.90 0.19
CA ARG A 53 -2.67 8.18 -0.51
C ARG A 53 -1.48 7.65 0.28
N LEU A 54 -1.43 7.94 1.58
CA LEU A 54 -0.35 7.45 2.46
C LEU A 54 -0.29 5.91 2.49
N SER A 55 -1.46 5.25 2.52
CA SER A 55 -1.52 3.79 2.48
C SER A 55 -1.06 3.21 1.15
N LEU A 56 -1.28 3.92 0.03
CA LEU A 56 -0.80 3.49 -1.28
C LEU A 56 0.71 3.68 -1.40
N GLU A 57 1.26 4.80 -0.91
CA GLU A 57 2.70 5.04 -0.87
C GLU A 57 3.42 3.94 -0.06
N THR A 58 2.90 3.64 1.14
CA THR A 58 3.47 2.57 1.98
C THR A 58 3.32 1.16 1.41
N LEU A 59 2.30 0.92 0.58
CA LEU A 59 2.16 -0.34 -0.15
C LEU A 59 3.19 -0.45 -1.28
N CYS A 60 3.37 0.62 -2.07
CA CYS A 60 4.38 0.65 -3.12
C CYS A 60 5.80 0.47 -2.56
N GLU A 61 6.15 1.15 -1.45
CA GLU A 61 7.45 0.97 -0.79
C GLU A 61 7.68 -0.48 -0.35
N LYS A 62 6.63 -1.15 0.16
CA LYS A 62 6.72 -2.57 0.57
C LYS A 62 6.89 -3.50 -0.63
N GLU A 63 6.22 -3.24 -1.74
CA GLU A 63 6.37 -4.03 -2.97
C GLU A 63 7.79 -3.89 -3.53
N GLU A 64 8.35 -2.68 -3.58
CA GLU A 64 9.74 -2.46 -4.03
C GLU A 64 10.76 -3.19 -3.14
N LEU A 65 10.54 -3.17 -1.81
CA LEU A 65 11.40 -3.87 -0.86
C LEU A 65 11.31 -5.40 -1.03
N GLN A 66 10.12 -5.90 -1.33
CA GLN A 66 9.90 -7.32 -1.62
C GLN A 66 10.57 -7.76 -2.93
N GLU A 67 10.46 -6.95 -3.99
CA GLU A 67 11.19 -7.21 -5.24
C GLU A 67 12.71 -7.20 -5.04
N PHE A 68 13.21 -6.25 -4.25
CA PHE A 68 14.63 -6.16 -3.92
C PHE A 68 15.12 -7.38 -3.14
N LEU A 69 14.37 -7.84 -2.13
CA LEU A 69 14.70 -9.04 -1.37
C LEU A 69 14.71 -10.30 -2.25
N VAL A 70 13.74 -10.43 -3.16
CA VAL A 70 13.69 -11.56 -4.11
C VAL A 70 14.88 -11.53 -5.08
N ARG A 71 15.25 -10.34 -5.61
CA ARG A 71 16.45 -10.20 -6.45
C ARG A 71 17.72 -10.55 -5.68
N THR A 72 17.83 -10.10 -4.44
CA THR A 72 19.00 -10.36 -3.58
C THR A 72 19.10 -11.84 -3.21
N ALA A 73 17.98 -12.50 -2.89
CA ALA A 73 17.93 -13.93 -2.67
C ALA A 73 18.36 -14.73 -3.91
N ARG A 74 17.94 -14.30 -5.12
CA ARG A 74 18.35 -14.91 -6.39
C ARG A 74 19.85 -14.73 -6.65
N ILE A 75 20.41 -13.56 -6.36
CA ILE A 75 21.87 -13.31 -6.47
C ILE A 75 22.63 -14.19 -5.48
N ASN A 76 22.16 -14.31 -4.23
CA ASN A 76 22.80 -15.15 -3.22
C ASN A 76 22.71 -16.65 -3.57
N GLN A 77 21.62 -17.11 -4.17
CA GLN A 77 21.51 -18.48 -4.69
C GLN A 77 22.47 -18.74 -5.87
N LEU A 78 22.65 -17.75 -6.75
CA LEU A 78 23.64 -17.84 -7.83
C LEU A 78 25.07 -17.81 -7.28
N ALA A 79 25.33 -17.02 -6.24
CA ALA A 79 26.63 -16.96 -5.57
C ALA A 79 26.96 -18.27 -4.83
N THR A 80 26.02 -18.83 -4.07
CA THR A 80 26.19 -20.14 -3.41
C THR A 80 26.29 -21.29 -4.42
N GLY A 81 25.60 -21.21 -5.56
CA GLY A 81 25.78 -22.13 -6.68
C GLY A 81 27.15 -22.00 -7.36
N ALA A 82 27.78 -20.82 -7.34
CA ALA A 82 29.13 -20.61 -7.84
C ALA A 82 30.20 -21.06 -6.83
N GLU A 83 29.97 -20.87 -5.54
CA GLU A 83 30.84 -21.38 -4.46
C GLU A 83 30.85 -22.91 -4.43
N SER A 84 29.69 -23.57 -4.59
CA SER A 84 29.64 -25.03 -4.65
C SER A 84 30.40 -25.59 -5.85
N VAL A 85 30.36 -24.94 -7.02
CA VAL A 85 31.19 -25.34 -8.18
C VAL A 85 32.69 -25.15 -7.90
N GLY A 86 33.06 -24.14 -7.13
CA GLY A 86 34.44 -23.93 -6.68
C GLY A 86 34.95 -25.02 -5.73
N ASP A 87 34.10 -25.47 -4.81
CA ASP A 87 34.43 -26.53 -3.85
C ASP A 87 34.39 -27.93 -4.51
N TYR A 88 33.43 -28.20 -5.40
CA TYR A 88 33.43 -29.42 -6.23
C TYR A 88 34.69 -29.54 -7.08
N LYS A 89 35.23 -28.42 -7.59
CA LYS A 89 36.47 -28.43 -8.38
C LYS A 89 37.70 -28.72 -7.52
N LYS A 90 37.71 -28.29 -6.26
CA LYS A 90 38.78 -28.62 -5.30
C LYS A 90 38.73 -30.10 -4.90
N GLU A 91 37.53 -30.62 -4.61
CA GLU A 91 37.33 -32.05 -4.31
C GLU A 91 37.73 -32.93 -5.49
N PHE A 92 37.38 -32.56 -6.74
CA PHE A 92 37.79 -33.31 -7.93
C PHE A 92 39.31 -33.33 -8.14
N ILE A 93 39.99 -32.21 -7.87
CA ILE A 93 41.46 -32.15 -7.96
C ILE A 93 42.08 -33.03 -6.87
N GLN A 94 41.52 -33.05 -5.66
CA GLN A 94 42.00 -33.90 -4.58
C GLN A 94 41.84 -35.39 -4.89
N ILE A 95 40.68 -35.80 -5.43
CA ILE A 95 40.41 -37.18 -5.85
C ILE A 95 41.33 -37.59 -7.02
N ALA A 96 41.52 -36.71 -8.01
CA ALA A 96 42.39 -36.98 -9.15
C ALA A 96 43.89 -37.05 -8.78
N VAL A 97 44.30 -36.37 -7.70
CA VAL A 97 45.67 -36.45 -7.16
C VAL A 97 45.87 -37.75 -6.37
N ASP A 98 44.86 -38.21 -5.62
CA ASP A 98 44.94 -39.46 -4.86
C ASP A 98 44.91 -40.71 -5.76
N GLU A 99 44.21 -40.69 -6.90
CA GLU A 99 44.20 -41.80 -7.85
C GLU A 99 45.49 -41.95 -8.68
N HIS A 100 46.36 -40.93 -8.71
CA HIS A 100 47.59 -40.94 -9.53
C HIS A 100 48.85 -41.44 -8.78
N ILE A 101 48.72 -41.91 -7.53
CA ILE A 101 49.84 -42.37 -6.68
C ILE A 101 49.98 -43.91 -6.61
N TYR A 102 49.19 -44.68 -7.37
CA TYR A 102 49.35 -46.14 -7.49
C TYR A 102 49.85 -46.58 -8.88
#